data_AF-A0A920UE14-F1
#
_entry.id   AF-A0A920UE14-F1
#
_cell.length_a   1.000
_cell.length_b   1.000
_cell.length_c   1.000
_cell.angle_alpha   90.00
_cell.angle_beta   90.00
_cell.angle_gamma   90.00
#
_symmetry.space_group_name_H-M   'P 1'
#
loop_
_entity.id
_entity.type
_entity.pdbx_description
1 polymer ?
#
loop_
_entity_poly.entity_id
_entity_poly.type
_entity_poly.pdbx_seq_one_letter_code
_entity_poly.pdbx_strand_id
1 'polypeptide(L)' 'MNNNDPIVIAGMARTPMGGFQGVLREYPLLSLEVLQYVQHWSAAGFRLRHR' A
#
# COMPACT_ATOMS: atom_id res chain seq x y z
N MET A 1 25.42 -9.81 -9.82
CA MET A 1 24.14 -9.96 -9.09
C MET A 1 24.09 -11.41 -8.63
N ASN A 2 24.21 -11.64 -7.33
CA ASN A 2 24.25 -13.00 -6.78
C ASN A 2 22.80 -13.51 -6.77
N ASN A 3 22.46 -14.50 -7.60
CA ASN A 3 21.08 -14.99 -7.75
C ASN A 3 20.55 -15.78 -6.53
N ASN A 4 21.28 -15.75 -5.41
CA ASN A 4 20.98 -16.51 -4.20
C ASN A 4 20.25 -15.69 -3.12
N ASP A 5 20.06 -14.38 -3.32
CA ASP A 5 19.23 -13.56 -2.42
C ASP A 5 17.77 -13.68 -2.87
N PRO A 6 16.90 -14.38 -2.12
CA PRO A 6 15.51 -14.55 -2.52
C PRO A 6 14.77 -13.21 -2.45
N ILE A 7 14.06 -12.86 -3.51
CA ILE A 7 13.11 -11.73 -3.49
C ILE A 7 11.87 -12.19 -2.72
N VAL A 8 11.55 -11.49 -1.63
CA VAL A 8 10.39 -11.80 -0.76
C VAL A 8 9.42 -10.63 -0.75
N ILE A 9 8.14 -10.90 -0.99
CA ILE A 9 7.06 -9.91 -0.87
C ILE A 9 6.66 -9.80 0.60
N ALA A 10 7.05 -8.70 1.24
CA ALA A 10 6.85 -8.48 2.69
C ALA A 10 5.41 -8.10 3.09
N GLY A 11 4.53 -7.84 2.12
CA GLY A 11 3.13 -7.54 2.37
C GLY A 11 2.42 -7.00 1.13
N MET A 12 1.09 -7.09 1.10
CA MET A 12 0.25 -6.55 0.04
C MET A 12 -0.90 -5.78 0.69
N ALA A 13 -1.07 -4.52 0.33
CA ALA A 13 -2.27 -3.74 0.67
C ALA A 13 -3.11 -3.54 -0.59
N ARG A 14 -4.43 -3.46 -0.44
CA ARG A 14 -5.35 -3.16 -1.55
C ARG A 14 -6.40 -2.16 -1.09
N THR A 15 -6.74 -1.23 -1.96
CA THR A 15 -7.94 -0.43 -1.80
C THR A 15 -9.17 -1.27 -2.19
N PRO A 16 -10.35 -1.02 -1.58
CA PRO A 16 -11.59 -1.63 -2.02
C PRO A 16 -11.86 -1.31 -3.50
N MET A 17 -12.55 -2.20 -4.21
CA MET A 17 -12.96 -1.93 -5.59
C MET A 17 -14.29 -1.18 -5.59
N GLY A 18 -14.29 0.02 -6.15
CA GLY A 18 -15.51 0.83 -6.30
C GLY A 18 -16.23 0.52 -7.61
N GLY A 19 -17.56 0.50 -7.57
CA GLY A 19 -18.37 0.55 -8.80
C GLY A 19 -18.18 1.88 -9.54
N PHE A 20 -18.49 1.91 -10.83
CA PHE A 20 -18.47 3.13 -11.62
C PHE A 20 -19.39 4.19 -10.99
N GLN A 21 -18.86 5.40 -10.75
CA GLN A 21 -19.51 6.48 -10.00
C GLN A 21 -19.92 6.15 -8.55
N GLY A 22 -19.38 5.07 -7.97
CA GLY A 22 -19.71 4.63 -6.61
C GLY A 22 -19.01 5.41 -5.49
N VAL A 23 -18.92 4.81 -4.31
CA VAL A 23 -18.41 5.43 -3.07
C VAL A 23 -16.97 5.97 -3.19
N LEU A 24 -16.18 5.43 -4.13
CA LEU A 24 -14.81 5.89 -4.38
C LEU A 24 -14.71 7.06 -5.37
N ARG A 25 -15.83 7.54 -5.95
CA ARG A 25 -15.85 8.63 -6.95
C ARG A 25 -15.22 9.93 -6.45
N GLU A 26 -15.39 10.21 -5.17
CA GLU A 26 -14.90 11.44 -4.54
C GLU A 26 -13.42 11.38 -4.20
N TYR A 27 -12.80 10.21 -4.35
CA TYR A 27 -11.39 9.99 -4.09
C TYR A 27 -10.61 10.01 -5.41
N PRO A 28 -9.76 11.03 -5.63
CA PRO A 28 -8.88 11.02 -6.79
C PRO A 28 -7.93 9.82 -6.72
N LEU A 29 -7.53 9.30 -7.87
CA LEU A 29 -6.69 8.10 -7.97
C LEU A 29 -5.45 8.18 -7.08
N LEU A 30 -4.77 9.34 -7.09
CA LEU A 30 -3.59 9.60 -6.27
C LEU A 30 -3.84 9.41 -4.77
N SER A 31 -5.02 9.79 -4.27
CA SER A 31 -5.35 9.63 -2.85
C SER A 31 -5.52 8.17 -2.46
N LEU A 32 -6.06 7.34 -3.36
CA LEU A 32 -6.23 5.90 -3.15
C LEU A 32 -4.88 5.19 -3.15
N GLU A 33 -3.95 5.60 -4.02
CA GLU A 33 -2.58 5.08 -4.05
C GLU A 33 -1.81 5.42 -2.77
N VAL A 34 -1.92 6.66 -2.28
CA VAL A 34 -1.29 7.07 -1.03
C VAL A 34 -1.85 6.28 0.16
N LEU A 35 -3.17 6.05 0.21
CA LEU A 35 -3.77 5.22 1.24
C LEU A 35 -3.25 3.78 1.21
N GLN A 36 -3.11 3.20 0.01
CA GLN A 36 -2.56 1.85 -0.17
C GLN A 36 -1.10 1.78 0.31
N TYR A 37 -0.30 2.78 -0.04
CA TYR A 37 1.10 2.89 0.40
C TYR A 37 1.19 2.95 1.93
N VAL A 38 0.42 3.82 2.57
CA VAL A 38 0.43 3.98 4.03
C VAL A 38 -0.01 2.69 4.74
N GLN A 39 -1.04 2.02 4.24
CA GLN A 39 -1.51 0.75 4.80
C GLN A 39 -0.46 -0.36 4.71
N HIS A 40 0.26 -0.45 3.59
CA HIS A 40 1.35 -1.42 3.43
C HIS A 40 2.42 -1.23 4.51
N TRP A 41 2.88 0.00 4.73
CA TRP A 41 3.91 0.29 5.73
C TRP A 41 3.43 0.16 7.17
N SER A 42 2.16 0.50 7.44
CA SER A 42 1.55 0.27 8.75
C SER A 42 1.45 -1.23 9.07
N ALA A 43 1.03 -2.05 8.10
CA ALA A 43 0.96 -3.51 8.25
C ALA A 43 2.35 -4.16 8.36
N ALA A 44 3.36 -3.60 7.70
CA ALA A 44 4.76 -4.02 7.83
C ALA A 44 5.39 -3.61 9.18
N GLY A 45 4.65 -2.98 10.08
CA GLY A 45 5.13 -2.59 11.40
C GLY A 45 6.14 -1.44 11.38
N PHE A 46 6.18 -0.66 10.30
CA PHE A 46 7.13 0.42 10.13
C PHE A 46 6.73 1.61 11.01
N ARG A 47 7.27 1.66 12.22
CA ARG A 47 7.25 2.85 13.07
C ARG A 47 8.51 3.66 12.84
N LEU A 48 8.35 4.94 12.49
CA LEU A 48 9.44 5.91 12.50
C LEU A 48 10.02 5.96 13.93
N ARG A 49 11.17 5.32 14.10
CA ARG A 49 11.89 5.29 15.37
C ARG A 49 12.64 6.62 15.50
N HIS A 50 11.98 7.64 16.04
CA HIS A 50 12.64 8.88 16.44
C HIS A 50 13.65 8.56 17.55
N ARG A 51 14.93 8.83 17.30
CA ARG A 51 15.97 8.98 18.33
C ARG A 51 16.18 10.46 18.58
#